data_AF-A0A7C4URA0-F1
#
_entry.id   AF-A0A7C4URA0-F1
#
_cell.length_a   1.000
_cell.length_b   1.000
_cell.length_c   1.000
_cell.angle_alpha   90.00
_cell.angle_beta   90.00
_cell.angle_gamma   90.00
#
_symmetry.space_group_name_H-M   'P 1'
#
loop_
_entity.id
_entity.type
_entity.pdbx_description
1 polymer ?
#
loop_
_entity_poly.entity_id
_entity_poly.type
_entity_poly.pdbx_seq_one_letter_code
_entity_poly.pdbx_strand_id
1 'polypeptide(L)'
;MKKEKPSLAWDKNDYHKAGIEAPDCVLFGKTEGESMEPESIVSWAQETLRCIKVLREEYPVRAEEQIAEYKMDLNYLLSLGKINEEQFEQLSDEENFNFD
;
A
#
# COMPACT_ATOMS: atom_id res chain seq x y z
N MET A 1 -27.20 11.98 11.70
CA MET A 1 -25.95 12.46 12.35
C MET A 1 -24.85 11.44 12.07
N LYS A 2 -23.73 11.84 11.46
CA LYS A 2 -22.54 10.98 11.40
C LYS A 2 -22.00 10.86 12.84
N LYS A 3 -21.76 9.64 13.32
CA LYS A 3 -21.10 9.44 14.61
C LYS A 3 -19.67 9.95 14.50
N GLU A 4 -19.27 10.84 15.39
CA GLU A 4 -17.89 11.31 15.46
C GLU A 4 -16.99 10.15 15.94
N LYS A 5 -15.81 10.06 15.34
CA LYS A 5 -14.80 9.05 15.66
C LYS A 5 -14.40 9.24 17.13
N PRO A 6 -14.42 8.20 17.98
CA PRO A 6 -13.99 8.34 19.38
C PRO A 6 -12.49 8.68 19.44
N SER A 7 -12.08 9.47 20.44
CA SER A 7 -10.70 9.98 20.57
C SER A 7 -9.63 8.89 20.63
N LEU A 8 -9.96 7.70 21.14
CA LEU A 8 -9.06 6.54 21.14
C LEU A 8 -8.75 5.97 19.75
N ALA A 9 -9.56 6.29 18.75
CA ALA A 9 -9.34 5.89 17.37
C ALA A 9 -8.71 7.03 16.54
N TRP A 10 -8.46 8.19 17.14
CA TRP A 10 -7.94 9.35 16.42
C TRP A 10 -6.53 9.08 15.90
N ASP A 11 -6.33 9.43 14.63
CA ASP A 11 -5.01 9.53 14.04
C ASP A 11 -4.50 10.99 14.13
N LYS A 12 -3.27 11.21 13.65
CA LYS A 12 -2.65 12.54 13.65
C LYS A 12 -3.53 13.63 13.01
N ASN A 13 -4.25 13.31 11.94
CA ASN A 13 -5.10 14.29 11.24
C ASN A 13 -6.31 14.66 12.09
N ASP A 14 -6.84 13.72 12.86
CA ASP A 14 -7.93 13.99 13.79
C ASP A 14 -7.50 14.95 14.91
N TYR A 15 -6.32 14.73 15.52
CA TYR A 15 -5.75 15.65 16.53
C TYR A 15 -5.45 17.04 15.95
N HIS A 16 -4.88 17.10 14.74
CA HIS A 16 -4.59 18.36 14.06
C HIS A 16 -5.87 19.16 13.75
N LYS A 17 -6.93 18.50 13.25
CA LYS A 17 -8.23 19.13 13.01
C LYS A 17 -8.92 19.60 14.29
N ALA A 18 -8.72 18.87 15.39
CA ALA A 18 -9.24 19.24 16.70
C ALA A 18 -8.46 20.38 17.38
N GLY A 19 -7.28 20.74 16.87
CA GLY A 19 -6.40 21.73 17.49
C GLY A 19 -5.83 21.27 18.84
N ILE A 20 -5.73 19.95 19.04
CA ILE A 20 -5.26 19.31 20.28
C ILE A 20 -3.88 18.70 20.01
N GLU A 21 -2.97 18.85 20.98
CA GLU A 21 -1.66 18.20 20.93
C GLU A 21 -1.81 16.68 21.06
N ALA A 22 -1.27 15.95 20.09
CA ALA A 22 -1.37 14.50 20.07
C ALA A 22 -0.40 13.86 21.09
N PRO A 23 -0.79 12.78 21.78
CA PRO A 23 0.11 12.04 22.66
C PRO A 23 1.35 11.49 21.94
N ASP A 24 2.47 11.34 22.65
CA ASP A 24 3.73 10.83 22.09
C ASP A 24 3.64 9.41 21.50
N CYS A 25 2.66 8.62 21.94
CA CYS A 25 2.41 7.27 21.44
C CYS A 25 1.67 7.24 20.09
N VAL A 26 1.17 8.38 19.61
CA VAL A 26 0.59 8.50 18.28
C VAL A 26 1.73 8.54 17.27
N LEU A 27 1.77 7.59 16.34
CA LEU A 27 2.81 7.56 15.32
C LEU A 27 2.68 8.77 14.38
N PHE A 28 3.70 9.62 14.33
CA PHE A 28 3.67 10.88 13.54
C PHE A 28 4.28 10.76 12.13
N GLY A 29 4.81 9.58 11.78
CA GLY A 29 5.47 9.31 10.51
C GLY A 29 4.50 8.97 9.38
N LYS A 30 4.91 9.24 8.15
CA LYS A 30 4.25 8.70 6.96
C LYS A 30 4.52 7.20 6.89
N THR A 31 3.55 6.43 6.42
CA THR A 31 3.83 5.06 5.97
C THR A 31 4.80 5.08 4.78
N GLU A 32 5.34 3.91 4.43
CA GLU A 32 6.18 3.77 3.24
C GLU A 32 5.43 4.24 1.99
N GLY A 33 4.20 3.76 1.77
CA GLY A 33 3.36 4.19 0.63
C GLY A 33 3.02 5.68 0.62
N GLU A 34 2.83 6.31 1.79
CA GLU A 34 2.64 7.76 1.88
C GLU A 34 3.91 8.55 1.52
N SER A 35 5.07 7.97 1.77
CA SER A 35 6.39 8.55 1.51
C SER A 35 6.92 8.27 0.10
N MET A 36 6.35 7.30 -0.62
CA MET A 36 6.78 6.97 -1.98
C MET A 36 6.48 8.14 -2.94
N GLU A 37 7.50 8.53 -3.70
CA GLU A 37 7.33 9.40 -4.86
C GLU A 37 6.84 8.60 -6.08
N PRO A 38 6.09 9.21 -7.03
CA PRO A 38 5.51 8.50 -8.16
C PRO A 38 6.51 7.63 -8.95
N GLU A 39 7.72 8.14 -9.17
CA GLU A 39 8.80 7.42 -9.84
C GLU A 39 9.26 6.17 -9.09
N SER A 40 9.18 6.18 -7.75
CA SER A 40 9.61 5.07 -6.89
C SER A 40 8.59 3.93 -6.88
N ILE A 41 7.32 4.22 -7.16
CA ILE A 41 6.24 3.22 -7.21
C ILE A 41 6.47 2.26 -8.38
N VAL A 42 6.87 2.79 -9.54
CA VAL A 42 7.14 1.97 -10.72
C VAL A 42 8.33 1.03 -10.48
N SER A 43 9.43 1.53 -9.90
CA SER A 43 10.57 0.70 -9.56
C SER A 43 10.23 -0.35 -8.50
N TRP A 44 9.50 0.03 -7.46
CA TRP A 44 9.05 -0.89 -6.42
C TRP A 44 8.18 -2.02 -6.99
N ALA A 45 7.22 -1.68 -7.85
CA ALA A 45 6.35 -2.67 -8.47
C ALA A 45 7.15 -3.65 -9.36
N GLN A 46 8.07 -3.13 -10.19
CA GLN A 46 8.91 -3.96 -11.04
C GLN A 46 9.83 -4.90 -10.25
N GLU A 47 10.42 -4.41 -9.15
CA GLU A 47 11.26 -5.23 -8.28
C GLU A 47 10.44 -6.30 -7.57
N THR A 48 9.25 -5.95 -7.07
CA THR A 48 8.35 -6.88 -6.40
C THR A 48 7.90 -7.99 -7.35
N LEU A 49 7.52 -7.66 -8.59
CA LEU A 49 7.16 -8.65 -9.61
C LEU A 49 8.33 -9.59 -9.94
N ARG A 50 9.57 -9.10 -10.01
CA ARG A 50 10.77 -9.94 -10.19
C ARG A 50 10.97 -10.89 -9.01
N CYS A 51 10.77 -10.43 -7.78
CA CYS A 51 10.86 -11.28 -6.59
C CYS A 51 9.79 -12.38 -6.60
N ILE A 52 8.54 -12.03 -6.93
CA ILE A 52 7.44 -12.98 -7.07
C ILE A 52 7.76 -14.05 -8.12
N LYS A 53 8.39 -13.66 -9.24
CA LYS A 53 8.81 -14.61 -10.28
C LYS A 53 9.79 -15.65 -9.73
N VAL A 54 10.86 -15.21 -9.08
CA VAL A 54 11.85 -16.13 -8.46
C VAL A 54 11.18 -17.03 -7.41
N LEU A 55 10.27 -16.45 -6.61
CA LEU A 55 9.52 -17.20 -5.61
C LEU A 55 8.60 -18.26 -6.22
N ARG A 56 7.98 -18.03 -7.38
CA ARG A 56 7.12 -19.05 -8.03
C ARG A 56 7.90 -20.30 -8.42
N GLU A 57 9.14 -20.15 -8.88
CA GLU A 57 9.98 -21.26 -9.32
C GLU A 57 10.38 -22.17 -8.15
N GLU A 58 10.70 -21.58 -7.00
CA GLU A 58 11.22 -22.33 -5.85
C GLU A 58 10.16 -22.65 -4.78
N TYR A 59 9.16 -21.77 -4.58
CA TYR A 59 8.19 -21.80 -3.49
C TYR A 59 6.79 -21.31 -3.93
N PRO A 60 6.06 -22.09 -4.74
CA PRO A 60 4.82 -21.62 -5.38
C PRO A 60 3.73 -21.15 -4.42
N VAL A 61 3.57 -21.81 -3.27
CA VAL A 61 2.58 -21.40 -2.24
C VAL A 61 2.91 -20.02 -1.66
N ARG A 62 4.19 -19.76 -1.36
CA ARG A 62 4.62 -18.44 -0.85
C ARG A 62 4.49 -17.35 -1.90
N ALA A 63 4.64 -17.71 -3.17
CA ALA A 63 4.44 -16.76 -4.26
C ALA A 63 2.98 -16.30 -4.36
N GLU A 64 2.01 -17.20 -4.15
CA GLU A 64 0.59 -16.84 -4.11
C GLU A 64 0.28 -15.88 -2.94
N GLU A 65 0.83 -16.14 -1.76
CA GLU A 65 0.75 -15.23 -0.60
C GLU A 65 1.33 -13.85 -0.94
N GLN A 66 2.52 -13.82 -1.56
CA GLN A 66 3.18 -12.58 -1.96
C GLN A 66 2.39 -11.79 -3.01
N ILE A 67 1.74 -12.46 -3.96
CA ILE A 67 0.86 -11.82 -4.96
C ILE A 67 -0.35 -11.17 -4.27
N ALA A 68 -0.94 -11.84 -3.28
CA ALA A 68 -2.05 -11.30 -2.52
C ALA A 68 -1.63 -10.04 -1.73
N GLU A 69 -0.47 -10.07 -1.06
CA GLU A 69 0.11 -8.92 -0.36
C GLU A 69 0.40 -7.76 -1.31
N TYR A 70 1.03 -8.03 -2.46
CA TYR A 70 1.30 -7.02 -3.48
C TYR A 70 0.01 -6.34 -3.98
N LYS A 71 -1.07 -7.10 -4.20
CA LYS A 71 -2.39 -6.54 -4.56
C LYS A 71 -2.99 -5.70 -3.44
N MET A 72 -2.75 -6.05 -2.17
CA MET A 72 -3.18 -5.22 -1.02
C MET A 72 -2.42 -3.88 -1.01
N ASP A 73 -1.12 -3.90 -1.28
CA ASP A 73 -0.30 -2.68 -1.35
C ASP A 73 -0.72 -1.78 -2.52
N LEU A 74 -1.02 -2.34 -3.69
CA LEU A 74 -1.57 -1.58 -4.81
C LEU A 74 -2.91 -0.92 -4.46
N ASN A 75 -3.80 -1.63 -3.76
CA ASN A 75 -5.06 -1.04 -3.28
C ASN A 75 -4.81 0.10 -2.30
N TYR A 76 -3.82 -0.05 -1.43
CA TYR A 76 -3.43 1.01 -0.52
C TYR A 76 -2.90 2.24 -1.27
N LEU A 77 -2.00 2.06 -2.24
CA LEU A 77 -1.48 3.15 -3.08
C LEU A 77 -2.59 3.84 -3.89
N LEU A 78 -3.56 3.09 -4.41
CA LEU A 78 -4.75 3.64 -5.07
C LEU A 78 -5.57 4.49 -4.09
N SER A 79 -5.78 4.00 -2.86
CA SER A 79 -6.52 4.73 -1.82
C SER A 79 -5.85 6.04 -1.40
N LEU A 80 -4.51 6.11 -1.50
CA LEU A 80 -3.72 7.31 -1.28
C LEU A 80 -3.69 8.26 -2.48
N GLY A 81 -4.24 7.85 -3.64
CA GLY A 81 -4.16 8.60 -4.90
C GLY A 81 -2.76 8.64 -5.50
N LYS A 82 -1.89 7.69 -5.10
CA LYS A 82 -0.51 7.57 -5.58
C LYS A 82 -0.43 6.90 -6.95
N ILE A 83 -1.42 6.07 -7.27
CA ILE A 83 -1.69 5.52 -8.59
C ILE A 83 -3.16 5.75 -8.94
N ASN A 84 -3.49 5.75 -10.23
CA ASN A 84 -4.85 5.78 -10.72
C ASN A 84 -5.40 4.38 -11.01
N GLU A 85 -6.68 4.27 -11.39
CA GLU A 85 -7.33 2.99 -11.69
C GLU A 85 -6.66 2.26 -12.87
N GLU A 86 -6.26 2.98 -13.91
CA GLU A 86 -5.57 2.40 -15.08
C GLU A 86 -4.23 1.76 -14.67
N GLN A 87 -3.44 2.46 -13.87
CA GLN A 87 -2.17 1.95 -13.33
C GLN A 87 -2.41 0.76 -12.40
N PHE A 88 -3.47 0.78 -11.59
CA PHE A 88 -3.82 -0.34 -10.74
C PHE A 88 -4.15 -1.59 -11.56
N GLU A 89 -4.99 -1.46 -12.60
CA GLU A 89 -5.33 -2.55 -13.51
C GLU A 89 -4.08 -3.09 -14.20
N GLN A 90 -3.25 -2.20 -14.77
CA GLN A 90 -2.00 -2.57 -15.44
C GLN A 90 -1.02 -3.29 -14.52
N LEU A 91 -0.92 -2.92 -13.24
CA LEU A 91 0.03 -3.50 -12.28
C LEU A 91 -0.50 -4.77 -11.62
N SER A 92 -1.81 -4.98 -11.59
CA SER A 92 -2.47 -6.13 -10.96
C SER A 92 -2.92 -7.21 -11.95
N ASP A 93 -2.68 -7.01 -13.24
CA ASP A 93 -2.97 -7.97 -14.31
C ASP A 93 -2.32 -9.33 -14.02
N GLU A 94 -3.08 -10.40 -14.23
CA GLU A 94 -2.63 -11.78 -14.04
C GLU A 94 -1.46 -12.14 -14.97
N GLU A 95 -1.40 -11.54 -16.16
CA GLU A 95 -0.29 -11.71 -17.10
C GLU A 95 1.05 -11.23 -16.51
N ASN A 96 1.05 -10.22 -15.63
CA ASN A 96 2.27 -9.79 -14.95
C ASN A 96 2.82 -10.80 -13.95
N PHE A 97 2.06 -11.83 -13.60
CA PHE A 97 2.52 -12.89 -12.71
C PHE A 97 2.76 -14.19 -13.47
N ASN A 98 2.16 -14.34 -14.66
CA ASN A 98 2.34 -15.47 -15.56
C ASN A 98 3.46 -15.17 -16.57
N PHE A 99 4.68 -15.50 -16.17
CA PHE A 99 5.84 -15.44 -17.07
C PHE A 99 6.08 -16.83 -17.65
N ASP A 100 5.74 -17.01 -18.94
CA ASP A 100 6.25 -18.11 -19.76
C ASP A 100 7.78 -18.01 -19.97
#